data_AF-A0A1V4SRU7-F1
#
_entry.id   AF-A0A1V4SRU7-F1
#
_cell.length_a   1.000
_cell.length_b   1.000
_cell.length_c   1.000
_cell.angle_alpha   90.00
_cell.angle_beta   90.00
_cell.angle_gamma   90.00
#
_symmetry.space_group_name_H-M   'P 1'
#
loop_
_entity.id
_entity.type
_entity.pdbx_description
1 polymer ?
#
loop_
_entity_poly.entity_id
_entity_poly.type
_entity_poly.pdbx_seq_one_letter_code
_entity_poly.pdbx_strand_id
1 'polypeptide(L)'
;MIENPALKISKRDRIKISNLKDFKKALKNENYNIKATDKEKFKEEIKKTFNINDDIFERLYKCLNEDIAYKVDNAEDFIDYIKKIMIFEDKHEIICEKLKSIEKLYINREEYEREKSTRDNVEHIIEVIEKTKENVSRKISLEELERLEVLEEELEDKYLFAKDIEFLKKMILGNCKNVIETYNEKTKIKTLKMKIPKDIDYIYIKAKEGSVEYHQYLNNNIDRMNRLIKSIDKYIEHYKDDIFNINQSLALQDSINIALATFDNKEFKAISGKNDIEDYCKVIPIEKSRFKSRKVNKLGELGIGYNRVNDSEKKILEEIHKKIKKKILKDRGKLTLYTKWEPCPSCYFVISQFSEMYPNINVEVKYNKKYGE
;
A
#
# COMPACT_ATOMS: atom_id res chain seq x y z
N MET A 1 -4.10 -11.86 -4.79
CA MET A 1 -3.59 -12.36 -6.11
C MET A 1 -2.11 -12.67 -5.99
N ILE A 2 -1.75 -13.95 -6.07
CA ILE A 2 -0.38 -14.45 -5.91
C ILE A 2 0.44 -14.04 -7.13
N GLU A 3 1.45 -13.18 -6.93
CA GLU A 3 2.51 -12.95 -7.91
C GLU A 3 3.12 -14.30 -8.29
N ASN A 4 2.87 -14.72 -9.53
CA ASN A 4 3.50 -15.90 -10.09
C ASN A 4 5.01 -15.60 -10.18
N PRO A 5 5.90 -16.38 -9.53
CA PRO A 5 7.35 -16.21 -9.64
C PRO A 5 7.81 -16.78 -10.99
N ALA A 6 7.30 -16.23 -12.09
CA ALA A 6 7.78 -16.49 -13.42
C ALA A 6 9.05 -15.67 -13.62
N LEU A 7 10.18 -16.36 -13.62
CA LEU A 7 11.45 -15.99 -14.26
C LEU A 7 11.71 -14.49 -14.37
N LYS A 8 12.56 -13.95 -13.49
CA LYS A 8 13.23 -12.65 -13.73
C LYS A 8 14.04 -12.76 -15.03
N ILE A 9 13.40 -12.50 -16.15
CA ILE A 9 14.02 -12.35 -17.46
C ILE A 9 15.07 -11.24 -17.31
N SER A 10 16.31 -11.51 -17.71
CA SER A 10 17.37 -10.52 -17.55
C SER A 10 17.04 -9.29 -18.42
N LYS A 11 17.51 -8.09 -18.05
CA LYS A 11 17.33 -6.88 -18.88
C LYS A 11 17.79 -7.05 -20.34
N ARG A 12 18.58 -8.09 -20.66
CA ARG A 12 19.14 -8.39 -22.00
C ARG A 12 18.20 -9.18 -22.91
N ASP A 13 17.16 -9.80 -22.38
CA ASP A 13 16.29 -10.72 -23.16
C ASP A 13 14.96 -10.07 -23.59
N ARG A 14 14.77 -8.79 -23.27
CA ARG A 14 13.56 -8.03 -23.65
C ARG A 14 13.50 -7.77 -25.13
N ILE A 15 12.31 -7.93 -25.70
CA ILE A 15 12.05 -7.59 -27.09
C ILE A 15 11.71 -6.11 -27.24
N LYS A 16 12.02 -5.57 -28.41
CA LYS A 16 11.66 -4.21 -28.82
C LYS A 16 10.59 -4.31 -29.91
N ILE A 17 9.43 -3.73 -29.64
CA ILE A 17 8.32 -3.63 -30.60
C ILE A 17 8.15 -2.16 -30.96
N SER A 18 8.45 -1.81 -32.22
CA SER A 18 8.31 -0.44 -32.72
C SER A 18 7.28 -0.30 -33.82
N ASN A 19 6.80 -1.39 -34.39
CA ASN A 19 5.86 -1.38 -35.50
C ASN A 19 5.18 -2.75 -35.66
N LEU A 20 4.19 -2.82 -36.55
CA LEU A 20 3.44 -4.04 -36.83
C LEU A 20 4.32 -5.22 -37.27
N LYS A 21 5.43 -4.98 -37.98
CA LYS A 21 6.35 -6.04 -38.42
C LYS A 21 7.07 -6.66 -37.22
N ASP A 22 7.54 -5.84 -36.29
CA ASP A 22 8.19 -6.30 -35.06
C ASP A 22 7.21 -7.10 -34.19
N PHE A 23 5.97 -6.63 -34.06
CA PHE A 23 4.93 -7.34 -33.31
C PHE A 23 4.59 -8.70 -33.93
N LYS A 24 4.38 -8.77 -35.25
CA LYS A 24 4.16 -10.04 -35.96
C LYS A 24 5.35 -11.00 -35.81
N LYS A 25 6.58 -10.48 -35.79
CA LYS A 25 7.78 -11.28 -35.55
C LYS A 25 7.80 -11.85 -34.13
N ALA A 26 7.47 -11.04 -33.13
CA ALA A 26 7.36 -11.49 -31.73
C ALA A 26 6.31 -12.60 -31.59
N LEU A 27 5.10 -12.37 -32.13
CA LEU A 27 4.02 -13.36 -32.14
C LEU A 27 4.47 -14.69 -32.77
N LYS A 28 5.15 -14.65 -33.91
CA LYS A 28 5.68 -15.84 -34.57
C LYS A 28 6.74 -16.56 -33.73
N ASN A 29 7.67 -15.81 -33.14
CA ASN A 29 8.74 -16.38 -32.30
C ASN A 29 8.20 -17.03 -31.03
N GLU A 30 7.08 -16.52 -30.52
CA GLU A 30 6.37 -17.04 -29.35
C GLU A 30 5.34 -18.13 -29.71
N ASN A 31 5.34 -18.61 -30.96
CA ASN A 31 4.48 -19.67 -31.49
C ASN A 31 2.97 -19.35 -31.52
N TYR A 32 2.60 -18.06 -31.56
CA TYR A 32 1.22 -17.67 -31.83
C TYR A 32 0.87 -17.93 -33.31
N ASN A 33 -0.22 -18.66 -33.55
CA ASN A 33 -0.66 -19.05 -34.88
C ASN A 33 -1.55 -17.97 -35.54
N ILE A 34 -0.97 -16.80 -35.80
CA ILE A 34 -1.66 -15.67 -36.45
C ILE A 34 -1.35 -15.70 -37.96
N LYS A 35 -2.34 -16.04 -38.78
CA LYS A 35 -2.21 -16.23 -40.25
C LYS A 35 -2.80 -15.07 -41.05
N ALA A 36 -3.36 -14.06 -40.37
CA ALA A 36 -4.04 -12.96 -41.03
C ALA A 36 -3.15 -12.13 -41.99
N THR A 37 -3.68 -11.92 -43.19
CA THR A 37 -3.06 -11.15 -44.28
C THR A 37 -3.55 -9.70 -44.35
N ASP A 38 -4.73 -9.41 -43.79
CA ASP A 38 -5.38 -8.09 -43.79
C ASP A 38 -5.69 -7.62 -42.35
N LYS A 39 -6.01 -6.33 -42.18
CA LYS A 39 -6.21 -5.70 -40.86
C LYS A 39 -7.37 -6.34 -40.10
N GLU A 40 -8.51 -6.56 -40.74
CA GLU A 40 -9.72 -7.08 -40.09
C GLU A 40 -9.53 -8.52 -39.60
N LYS A 41 -8.94 -9.39 -40.41
CA LYS A 41 -8.59 -10.75 -39.94
C LYS A 41 -7.56 -10.71 -38.82
N PHE A 42 -6.59 -9.79 -38.88
CA PHE A 42 -5.57 -9.65 -37.85
C PHE A 42 -6.20 -9.21 -36.52
N LYS A 43 -7.15 -8.27 -36.58
CA LYS A 43 -7.97 -7.83 -35.45
C LYS A 43 -8.68 -9.00 -34.79
N GLU A 44 -9.44 -9.78 -35.55
CA GLU A 44 -10.21 -10.89 -35.01
C GLU A 44 -9.32 -11.99 -34.40
N GLU A 45 -8.19 -12.33 -35.06
CA GLU A 45 -7.25 -13.32 -34.53
C GLU A 45 -6.57 -12.84 -33.22
N ILE A 46 -6.16 -11.58 -33.14
CA ILE A 46 -5.54 -11.01 -31.94
C ILE A 46 -6.54 -10.93 -30.80
N LYS A 47 -7.76 -10.42 -31.05
CA LYS A 47 -8.84 -10.35 -30.04
C LYS A 47 -9.14 -11.71 -29.46
N LYS A 48 -9.28 -12.73 -30.31
CA LYS A 48 -9.55 -14.10 -29.87
C LYS A 48 -8.39 -14.70 -29.09
N THR A 49 -7.16 -14.48 -29.54
CA THR A 49 -5.96 -15.07 -28.93
C THR A 49 -5.68 -14.49 -27.54
N PHE A 50 -5.79 -13.17 -27.38
CA PHE A 50 -5.43 -12.47 -26.14
C PHE A 50 -6.63 -12.01 -25.31
N ASN A 51 -7.84 -12.43 -25.72
CA ASN A 51 -9.12 -12.06 -25.10
C ASN A 51 -9.22 -10.55 -24.85
N ILE A 52 -9.06 -9.74 -25.91
CA ILE A 52 -9.14 -8.27 -25.85
C ILE A 52 -10.34 -7.74 -26.63
N ASN A 53 -10.82 -6.56 -26.22
CA ASN A 53 -11.90 -5.86 -26.91
C ASN A 53 -11.39 -5.01 -28.10
N ASP A 54 -12.32 -4.39 -28.81
CA ASP A 54 -12.00 -3.57 -29.99
C ASP A 54 -11.19 -2.32 -29.64
N ASP A 55 -11.51 -1.64 -28.53
CA ASP A 55 -10.84 -0.40 -28.13
C ASP A 55 -9.35 -0.63 -27.85
N ILE A 56 -9.02 -1.73 -27.14
CA ILE A 56 -7.64 -2.12 -26.86
C ILE A 56 -6.92 -2.45 -28.17
N PHE A 57 -7.58 -3.16 -29.09
CA PHE A 57 -6.96 -3.47 -30.39
C PHE A 57 -6.68 -2.20 -31.20
N GLU A 58 -7.63 -1.27 -31.30
CA GLU A 58 -7.41 -0.03 -32.06
C GLU A 58 -6.30 0.83 -31.42
N ARG A 59 -6.23 0.92 -30.09
CA ARG A 59 -5.11 1.58 -29.41
C ARG A 59 -3.78 0.90 -29.70
N LEU A 60 -3.73 -0.42 -29.62
CA LEU A 60 -2.53 -1.20 -29.95
C LEU A 60 -2.09 -0.96 -31.39
N TYR A 61 -3.04 -1.00 -32.33
CA TYR A 61 -2.75 -0.77 -33.75
C TYR A 61 -2.27 0.67 -33.99
N LYS A 62 -2.84 1.65 -33.30
CA LYS A 62 -2.36 3.05 -33.34
C LYS A 62 -0.91 3.15 -32.83
N CYS A 63 -0.60 2.59 -31.67
CA CYS A 63 0.75 2.61 -31.09
C CYS A 63 1.79 1.93 -31.98
N LEU A 64 1.41 0.90 -32.76
CA LEU A 64 2.27 0.26 -33.76
C LEU A 64 2.52 1.11 -35.02
N ASN A 65 1.84 2.23 -35.17
CA ASN A 65 2.06 3.20 -36.26
C ASN A 65 2.68 4.51 -35.76
N GLU A 66 2.96 4.63 -34.46
CA GLU A 66 3.63 5.78 -33.84
C GLU A 66 5.15 5.57 -33.78
N ASP A 67 5.92 6.65 -33.68
CA ASP A 67 7.38 6.58 -33.54
C ASP A 67 7.81 6.32 -32.08
N ILE A 68 7.29 5.23 -31.50
CA ILE A 68 7.57 4.81 -30.12
C ILE A 68 8.09 3.37 -30.14
N ALA A 69 9.16 3.14 -29.39
CA ALA A 69 9.76 1.82 -29.21
C ALA A 69 9.40 1.26 -27.83
N TYR A 70 8.58 0.21 -27.81
CA TYR A 70 8.15 -0.45 -26.60
C TYR A 70 9.13 -1.57 -26.24
N LYS A 71 9.72 -1.49 -25.04
CA LYS A 71 10.58 -2.52 -24.45
C LYS A 71 9.73 -3.37 -23.50
N VAL A 72 9.56 -4.63 -23.88
CA VAL A 72 8.61 -5.56 -23.25
C VAL A 72 9.23 -6.94 -23.14
N ASP A 73 8.68 -7.77 -22.26
CA ASP A 73 9.17 -9.12 -22.03
C ASP A 73 8.71 -10.08 -23.15
N ASN A 74 7.49 -9.91 -23.69
CA ASN A 74 6.92 -10.72 -24.77
C ASN A 74 5.71 -10.01 -25.43
N ALA A 75 5.02 -10.66 -26.38
CA ALA A 75 3.87 -10.10 -27.09
C ALA A 75 2.66 -9.85 -26.16
N GLU A 76 2.45 -10.68 -25.14
CA GLU A 76 1.38 -10.50 -24.15
C GLU A 76 1.66 -9.28 -23.26
N ASP A 77 2.90 -9.12 -22.79
CA ASP A 77 3.37 -7.96 -22.00
C ASP A 77 3.22 -6.65 -22.80
N PHE A 78 3.41 -6.68 -24.12
CA PHE A 78 3.11 -5.53 -24.97
C PHE A 78 1.64 -5.15 -24.94
N ILE A 79 0.74 -6.13 -25.09
CA ILE A 79 -0.71 -5.89 -25.06
C ILE A 79 -1.12 -5.37 -23.68
N ASP A 80 -0.60 -5.98 -22.62
CA ASP A 80 -0.82 -5.55 -21.23
C ASP A 80 -0.33 -4.12 -20.99
N TYR A 81 0.84 -3.76 -21.52
CA TYR A 81 1.36 -2.40 -21.46
C TYR A 81 0.38 -1.40 -22.13
N ILE A 82 -0.10 -1.69 -23.34
CA ILE A 82 -1.08 -0.82 -24.01
C ILE A 82 -2.38 -0.72 -23.20
N LYS A 83 -2.90 -1.83 -22.67
CA LYS A 83 -4.08 -1.82 -21.79
C LYS A 83 -3.88 -0.87 -20.60
N LYS A 84 -2.72 -0.93 -19.96
CA LYS A 84 -2.41 -0.08 -18.80
C LYS A 84 -2.25 1.38 -19.14
N ILE A 85 -1.74 1.72 -20.32
CA ILE A 85 -1.73 3.11 -20.81
C ILE A 85 -3.17 3.63 -20.86
N MET A 86 -4.08 2.91 -21.53
CA MET A 86 -5.49 3.31 -21.61
C MET A 86 -6.14 3.47 -20.24
N ILE A 87 -6.00 2.45 -19.38
CA ILE A 87 -6.55 2.47 -18.02
C ILE A 87 -6.02 3.66 -17.21
N PHE A 88 -4.75 4.00 -17.36
CA PHE A 88 -4.14 5.13 -16.68
C PHE A 88 -4.67 6.46 -17.22
N GLU A 89 -4.75 6.63 -18.55
CA GLU A 89 -5.29 7.81 -19.21
C GLU A 89 -6.74 8.09 -18.77
N ASP A 90 -7.60 7.07 -18.79
CA ASP A 90 -9.00 7.19 -18.37
C ASP A 90 -9.11 7.61 -16.90
N LYS A 91 -8.35 6.97 -16.02
CA LYS A 91 -8.35 7.31 -14.58
C LYS A 91 -7.80 8.71 -14.32
N HIS A 92 -6.82 9.13 -15.11
CA HIS A 92 -6.23 10.44 -15.01
C HIS A 92 -7.27 11.52 -15.28
N GLU A 93 -8.06 11.35 -16.34
CA GLU A 93 -9.15 12.25 -16.71
C GLU A 93 -10.21 12.34 -15.60
N ILE A 94 -10.62 11.20 -15.03
CA ILE A 94 -11.60 11.17 -13.92
C ILE A 94 -11.08 11.95 -12.70
N ILE A 95 -9.80 11.79 -12.35
CA ILE A 95 -9.18 12.54 -11.24
C ILE A 95 -9.15 14.03 -11.58
N CYS A 96 -8.78 14.42 -12.80
CA CYS A 96 -8.74 15.82 -13.22
C CYS A 96 -10.12 16.47 -13.14
N GLU A 97 -11.17 15.79 -13.60
CA GLU A 97 -12.55 16.30 -13.51
C GLU A 97 -12.99 16.51 -12.04
N LYS A 98 -12.61 15.61 -11.12
CA LYS A 98 -12.85 15.80 -9.69
C LYS A 98 -12.15 17.04 -9.12
N LEU A 99 -10.93 17.34 -9.58
CA LEU A 99 -10.15 18.48 -9.11
C LEU A 99 -10.55 19.82 -9.76
N LYS A 100 -11.25 19.79 -10.90
CA LYS A 100 -11.57 20.96 -11.73
C LYS A 100 -12.32 22.07 -11.00
N SER A 101 -13.11 21.71 -9.99
CA SER A 101 -13.87 22.67 -9.16
C SER A 101 -13.02 23.37 -8.08
N ILE A 102 -11.81 22.87 -7.81
CA ILE A 102 -10.96 23.33 -6.72
C ILE A 102 -9.91 24.30 -7.29
N GLU A 103 -10.01 25.59 -6.95
CA GLU A 103 -8.99 26.55 -7.37
C GLU A 103 -7.71 26.43 -6.51
N LYS A 104 -7.87 26.35 -5.18
CA LYS A 104 -6.75 26.36 -4.23
C LYS A 104 -6.81 25.13 -3.33
N LEU A 105 -5.69 24.43 -3.23
CA LEU A 105 -5.57 23.22 -2.43
C LEU A 105 -4.40 23.34 -1.46
N TYR A 106 -4.66 23.10 -0.18
CA TYR A 106 -3.65 22.99 0.86
C TYR A 106 -3.48 21.52 1.25
N ILE A 107 -2.25 21.04 1.29
CA ILE A 107 -1.95 19.68 1.78
C ILE A 107 -1.17 19.82 3.07
N ASN A 108 -1.76 19.35 4.17
CA ASN A 108 -1.20 19.37 5.50
C ASN A 108 -0.61 18.00 5.85
N ARG A 109 0.57 18.01 6.46
CA ARG A 109 1.24 16.81 6.98
C ARG A 109 1.92 17.12 8.29
N GLU A 110 1.70 16.26 9.27
CA GLU A 110 2.45 16.30 10.53
C GLU A 110 3.85 15.70 10.33
N GLU A 111 4.88 16.47 10.65
CA GLU A 111 6.29 16.09 10.56
C GLU A 111 6.94 16.17 11.93
N TYR A 112 7.12 15.01 12.56
CA TYR A 112 7.95 14.92 13.76
C TYR A 112 9.41 14.92 13.32
N GLU A 113 10.18 15.91 13.77
CA GLU A 113 11.63 15.90 13.62
C GLU A 113 12.19 14.58 14.15
N ARG A 114 13.17 14.04 13.42
CA ARG A 114 13.90 12.82 13.78
C ARG A 114 14.84 13.16 14.93
N GLU A 115 14.29 13.40 16.11
CA GLU A 115 15.08 13.54 17.32
C GLU A 115 15.98 12.31 17.47
N LYS A 116 17.29 12.54 17.64
CA LYS A 116 18.24 11.45 17.83
C LYS A 116 17.88 10.72 19.12
N SER A 117 17.32 9.52 18.98
CA SER A 117 16.99 8.69 20.14
C SER A 117 18.28 8.11 20.74
N THR A 118 18.49 8.31 22.03
CA THR A 118 19.45 7.52 22.80
C THR A 118 19.04 6.05 22.80
N ARG A 119 20.04 5.15 22.83
CA ARG A 119 19.83 3.70 22.89
C ARG A 119 19.44 3.31 24.31
N ASP A 120 18.30 2.64 24.46
CA ASP A 120 17.85 2.10 25.73
C ASP A 120 18.63 0.82 26.09
N ASN A 121 18.83 0.54 27.38
CA ASN A 121 19.36 -0.75 27.84
C ASN A 121 18.27 -1.83 27.75
N VAL A 122 18.53 -2.89 26.96
CA VAL A 122 17.53 -3.89 26.59
C VAL A 122 18.03 -5.34 26.70
N GLU A 123 19.19 -5.60 27.29
CA GLU A 123 19.80 -6.95 27.34
C GLU A 123 18.87 -7.98 27.98
N HIS A 124 18.36 -7.70 29.18
CA HIS A 124 17.40 -8.54 29.88
C HIS A 124 16.08 -8.76 29.12
N ILE A 125 15.75 -7.90 28.15
CA ILE A 125 14.51 -7.99 27.37
C ILE A 125 14.68 -8.95 26.19
N ILE A 126 15.88 -9.03 25.62
CA ILE A 126 16.17 -9.86 24.44
C ILE A 126 15.92 -11.34 24.77
N GLU A 127 16.41 -11.83 25.92
CA GLU A 127 16.20 -13.22 26.35
C GLU A 127 14.71 -13.55 26.51
N VAL A 128 13.94 -12.62 27.09
CA VAL A 128 12.49 -12.77 27.25
C VAL A 128 11.80 -12.85 25.88
N ILE A 129 12.22 -12.03 24.93
CA ILE A 129 11.67 -12.02 23.57
C ILE A 129 11.94 -13.33 22.85
N GLU A 130 13.18 -13.81 22.84
CA GLU A 130 13.54 -15.05 22.14
C GLU A 130 12.78 -16.24 22.72
N LYS A 131 12.75 -16.38 24.05
CA LYS A 131 11.96 -17.42 24.71
C LYS A 131 10.48 -17.31 24.39
N THR A 132 9.93 -16.10 24.36
CA THR A 132 8.50 -15.90 24.02
C THR A 132 8.25 -16.32 22.58
N LYS A 133 9.09 -15.88 21.66
CA LYS A 133 9.00 -16.17 20.22
C LYS A 133 9.01 -17.67 19.94
N GLU A 134 9.93 -18.43 20.54
CA GLU A 134 9.98 -19.89 20.40
C GLU A 134 8.68 -20.57 20.83
N ASN A 135 8.06 -20.08 21.90
CA ASN A 135 6.86 -20.68 22.46
C ASN A 135 5.60 -20.35 21.66
N VAL A 136 5.43 -19.11 21.21
CA VAL A 136 4.16 -18.63 20.63
C VAL A 136 4.12 -18.68 19.10
N SER A 137 5.27 -18.67 18.42
CA SER A 137 5.32 -18.45 16.96
C SER A 137 4.95 -19.70 16.17
N ARG A 138 4.10 -19.53 15.16
CA ARG A 138 3.63 -20.59 14.26
C ARG A 138 3.58 -20.05 12.83
N LYS A 139 3.58 -20.96 11.85
CA LYS A 139 3.38 -20.61 10.45
C LYS A 139 1.89 -20.37 10.19
N ILE A 140 1.56 -19.30 9.48
CA ILE A 140 0.19 -19.05 9.01
C ILE A 140 -0.17 -20.00 7.86
N SER A 141 -1.41 -20.47 7.82
CA SER A 141 -1.93 -21.25 6.68
C SER A 141 -2.34 -20.32 5.52
N LEU A 142 -2.59 -20.90 4.34
CA LEU A 142 -3.05 -20.15 3.16
C LEU A 142 -4.42 -19.51 3.39
N GLU A 143 -5.38 -20.26 3.94
CA GLU A 143 -6.72 -19.75 4.26
C GLU A 143 -6.67 -18.58 5.27
N GLU A 144 -5.82 -18.69 6.29
CA GLU A 144 -5.63 -17.62 7.28
C GLU A 144 -4.94 -16.38 6.66
N LEU A 145 -4.08 -16.58 5.67
CA LEU A 145 -3.44 -15.49 4.93
C LEU A 145 -4.41 -14.79 3.98
N GLU A 146 -5.18 -15.55 3.20
CA GLU A 146 -6.24 -15.02 2.32
C GLU A 146 -7.21 -14.14 3.11
N ARG A 147 -7.50 -14.53 4.36
CA ARG A 147 -8.34 -13.74 5.25
C ARG A 147 -7.74 -12.37 5.61
N LEU A 148 -6.42 -12.27 5.76
CA LEU A 148 -5.74 -10.98 5.94
C LEU A 148 -5.77 -10.16 4.65
N GLU A 149 -5.60 -10.81 3.49
CA GLU A 149 -5.66 -10.14 2.17
C GLU A 149 -7.05 -9.53 1.93
N VAL A 150 -8.14 -10.23 2.26
CA VAL A 150 -9.51 -9.69 2.20
C VAL A 150 -9.66 -8.44 3.07
N LEU A 151 -9.09 -8.44 4.28
CA LEU A 151 -9.12 -7.25 5.15
C LEU A 151 -8.29 -6.10 4.58
N GLU A 152 -7.16 -6.38 3.91
CA GLU A 152 -6.37 -5.37 3.21
C GLU A 152 -7.20 -4.75 2.08
N GLU A 153 -7.84 -5.57 1.24
CA GLU A 153 -8.71 -5.12 0.14
C GLU A 153 -9.90 -4.28 0.63
N GLU A 154 -10.55 -4.68 1.74
CA GLU A 154 -11.62 -3.90 2.38
C GLU A 154 -11.16 -2.49 2.82
N LEU A 155 -9.91 -2.37 3.29
CA LEU A 155 -9.34 -1.08 3.65
C LEU A 155 -8.99 -0.25 2.42
N GLU A 156 -8.40 -0.89 1.39
CA GLU A 156 -8.06 -0.22 0.13
C GLU A 156 -9.30 0.36 -0.57
N ASP A 157 -10.45 -0.30 -0.45
CA ASP A 157 -11.69 0.20 -1.05
C ASP A 157 -12.23 1.46 -0.34
N LYS A 158 -11.99 1.57 0.98
CA LYS A 158 -12.61 2.60 1.82
C LYS A 158 -11.72 3.80 2.14
N TYR A 159 -10.41 3.63 2.12
CA TYR A 159 -9.46 4.59 2.65
C TYR A 159 -8.32 4.92 1.67
N LEU A 160 -7.79 6.13 1.77
CA LEU A 160 -6.57 6.52 1.05
C LEU A 160 -5.33 6.23 1.90
N PHE A 161 -4.25 5.89 1.22
CA PHE A 161 -2.91 5.85 1.80
C PHE A 161 -2.18 7.19 1.59
N ALA A 162 -1.21 7.50 2.45
CA ALA A 162 -0.40 8.70 2.34
C ALA A 162 0.33 8.79 0.98
N LYS A 163 0.79 7.66 0.42
CA LYS A 163 1.36 7.53 -0.94
C LYS A 163 0.40 7.90 -2.05
N ASP A 164 -0.91 7.72 -1.84
CA ASP A 164 -1.93 8.06 -2.84
C ASP A 164 -2.08 9.59 -2.90
N ILE A 165 -2.11 10.27 -1.75
CA ILE A 165 -2.09 11.73 -1.66
C ILE A 165 -0.75 12.29 -2.19
N GLU A 166 0.37 11.60 -1.92
CA GLU A 166 1.68 11.98 -2.46
C GLU A 166 1.72 11.86 -4.00
N PHE A 167 1.03 10.87 -4.56
CA PHE A 167 0.88 10.72 -6.00
C PHE A 167 0.00 11.84 -6.58
N LEU A 168 -1.17 12.12 -5.98
CA LEU A 168 -2.03 13.25 -6.35
C LEU A 168 -1.26 14.58 -6.33
N LYS A 169 -0.48 14.80 -5.28
CA LYS A 169 0.40 15.96 -5.15
C LYS A 169 1.36 16.07 -6.32
N LYS A 170 2.03 14.98 -6.72
CA LYS A 170 2.94 14.98 -7.88
C LYS A 170 2.22 15.30 -9.18
N MET A 171 1.01 14.77 -9.37
CA MET A 171 0.19 15.08 -10.56
C MET A 171 -0.04 16.59 -10.66
N ILE A 172 -0.56 17.20 -9.60
CA ILE A 172 -0.88 18.64 -9.58
C ILE A 172 0.40 19.49 -9.73
N LEU A 173 1.48 19.09 -9.06
CA LEU A 173 2.74 19.83 -9.08
C LEU A 173 3.42 19.82 -10.44
N GLY A 174 3.14 18.85 -11.32
CA GLY A 174 3.70 18.79 -12.68
C GLY A 174 3.46 20.07 -13.49
N ASN A 175 2.30 20.69 -13.29
CA ASN A 175 1.86 21.90 -14.01
C ASN A 175 1.76 23.14 -13.11
N CYS A 176 2.11 23.05 -11.83
CA CYS A 176 2.11 24.18 -10.90
C CYS A 176 3.35 25.06 -11.07
N LYS A 177 3.14 26.38 -11.25
CA LYS A 177 4.24 27.36 -11.31
C LYS A 177 4.63 27.93 -9.94
N ASN A 178 3.65 28.09 -9.04
CA ASN A 178 3.84 28.73 -7.74
C ASN A 178 3.32 27.84 -6.62
N VAL A 179 4.22 27.41 -5.75
CA VAL A 179 3.94 26.51 -4.63
C VAL A 179 4.62 27.08 -3.40
N ILE A 180 3.87 27.22 -2.32
CA ILE A 180 4.39 27.79 -1.07
C ILE A 180 4.37 26.70 -0.02
N GLU A 181 5.55 26.42 0.54
CA GLU A 181 5.70 25.54 1.70
C GLU A 181 5.84 26.37 2.97
N THR A 182 5.10 25.99 4.00
CA THR A 182 5.19 26.58 5.34
C THR A 182 5.25 25.48 6.38
N TYR A 183 5.95 25.72 7.49
CA TYR A 183 6.03 24.79 8.61
C TYR A 183 5.72 25.52 9.90
N ASN A 184 4.87 24.92 10.74
CA ASN A 184 4.53 25.45 12.05
C ASN A 184 5.26 24.64 13.12
N GLU A 185 6.26 25.24 13.78
CA GLU A 185 7.07 24.57 14.80
C GLU A 185 6.29 24.13 16.04
N LYS A 186 5.19 24.81 16.37
CA LYS A 186 4.35 24.49 17.55
C LYS A 186 3.47 23.28 17.29
N THR A 187 2.81 23.26 16.13
CA THR A 187 1.90 22.15 15.75
C THR A 187 2.63 21.02 15.03
N LYS A 188 3.89 21.23 14.62
CA LYS A 188 4.68 20.30 13.79
C LYS A 188 4.01 19.98 12.45
N ILE A 189 3.19 20.90 11.93
CA ILE A 189 2.48 20.71 10.67
C ILE A 189 3.24 21.45 9.55
N LYS A 190 3.60 20.70 8.51
CA LYS A 190 4.03 21.21 7.22
C LYS A 190 2.79 21.37 6.32
N THR A 191 2.64 22.54 5.73
CA THR A 191 1.55 22.87 4.81
C THR A 191 2.11 23.24 3.44
N LEU A 192 1.66 22.53 2.42
CA LEU A 192 1.92 22.82 1.01
C LEU A 192 0.71 23.54 0.41
N LYS A 193 0.89 24.77 -0.05
CA LYS A 193 -0.17 25.59 -0.64
C LYS A 193 0.04 25.67 -2.14
N MET A 194 -0.97 25.26 -2.91
CA MET A 194 -0.92 25.29 -4.37
C MET A 194 -2.23 25.79 -4.96
N LYS A 195 -2.12 26.41 -6.14
CA LYS A 195 -3.26 26.65 -7.02
C LYS A 195 -3.34 25.49 -8.01
N ILE A 196 -4.50 24.84 -8.12
CA ILE A 196 -4.65 23.74 -9.07
C ILE A 196 -4.58 24.31 -10.50
N PRO A 197 -3.72 23.75 -11.38
CA PRO A 197 -3.67 24.11 -12.79
C PRO A 197 -4.99 23.80 -13.48
N LYS A 198 -5.38 24.61 -14.48
CA LYS A 198 -6.58 24.33 -15.29
C LYS A 198 -6.45 23.02 -16.05
N ASP A 199 -5.25 22.77 -16.57
CA ASP A 199 -4.90 21.57 -17.31
C ASP A 199 -3.75 20.89 -16.56
N ILE A 200 -3.98 19.64 -16.16
CA ILE A 200 -2.96 18.76 -15.59
C ILE A 200 -2.63 17.76 -16.69
N ASP A 201 -1.36 17.66 -17.08
CA ASP A 201 -0.88 16.73 -18.10
C ASP A 201 0.06 15.69 -17.48
N TYR A 202 0.71 14.89 -18.33
CA TYR A 202 1.58 13.79 -17.89
C TYR A 202 3.02 14.22 -17.54
N ILE A 203 3.33 15.52 -17.41
CA ILE A 203 4.71 16.00 -17.12
C ILE A 203 5.28 15.42 -15.82
N TYR A 204 4.43 15.08 -14.85
CA TYR A 204 4.85 14.45 -13.60
C TYR A 204 5.40 13.02 -13.77
N ILE A 205 5.19 12.39 -14.93
CA ILE A 205 5.76 11.09 -15.28
C ILE A 205 7.12 11.31 -15.95
N LYS A 206 8.19 11.05 -15.20
CA LYS A 206 9.57 11.25 -15.69
C LYS A 206 10.03 10.18 -16.67
N ALA A 207 9.43 9.00 -16.64
CA ALA A 207 9.80 7.90 -17.51
C ALA A 207 9.26 8.12 -18.92
N LYS A 208 10.03 7.76 -19.95
CA LYS A 208 9.60 7.90 -21.34
C LYS A 208 8.62 6.78 -21.70
N GLU A 209 7.52 7.11 -22.38
CA GLU A 209 6.61 6.11 -22.94
C GLU A 209 7.36 5.08 -23.80
N GLY A 210 6.95 3.82 -23.71
CA GLY A 210 7.63 2.67 -24.32
C GLY A 210 8.83 2.14 -23.52
N SER A 211 9.32 2.86 -22.51
CA SER A 211 10.35 2.33 -21.61
C SER A 211 9.79 1.33 -20.59
N VAL A 212 10.65 0.53 -19.98
CA VAL A 212 10.25 -0.39 -18.91
C VAL A 212 9.90 0.40 -17.65
N GLU A 213 10.61 1.48 -17.40
CA GLU A 213 10.39 2.38 -16.27
C GLU A 213 9.01 3.01 -16.34
N TYR A 214 8.50 3.33 -17.55
CA TYR A 214 7.14 3.84 -17.73
C TYR A 214 6.11 2.73 -17.51
N HIS A 215 6.32 1.51 -18.03
CA HIS A 215 5.43 0.39 -17.74
C HIS A 215 5.32 0.12 -16.22
N GLN A 216 6.46 0.08 -15.53
CA GLN A 216 6.52 -0.06 -14.07
C GLN A 216 5.84 1.10 -13.35
N TYR A 217 5.95 2.32 -13.88
CA TYR A 217 5.26 3.47 -13.34
C TYR A 217 3.73 3.29 -13.41
N LEU A 218 3.19 2.84 -14.55
CA LEU A 218 1.76 2.56 -14.68
C LEU A 218 1.31 1.49 -13.68
N ASN A 219 2.02 0.36 -13.62
CA ASN A 219 1.72 -0.76 -12.71
C ASN A 219 1.60 -0.30 -11.26
N ASN A 220 2.55 0.52 -10.82
CA ASN A 220 2.63 0.97 -9.43
C ASN A 220 1.58 2.01 -9.04
N ASN A 221 0.92 2.66 -10.01
CA ASN A 221 0.06 3.80 -9.75
C ASN A 221 -1.40 3.61 -10.16
N ILE A 222 -1.75 2.63 -11.01
CA ILE A 222 -3.16 2.36 -11.38
C ILE A 222 -4.03 2.11 -10.13
N ASP A 223 -3.56 1.30 -9.18
CA ASP A 223 -4.32 1.06 -7.95
C ASP A 223 -4.41 2.30 -7.05
N ARG A 224 -3.38 3.15 -7.05
CA ARG A 224 -3.42 4.44 -6.34
C ARG A 224 -4.49 5.34 -6.94
N MET A 225 -4.58 5.40 -8.27
CA MET A 225 -5.60 6.16 -8.97
C MET A 225 -7.00 5.62 -8.69
N ASN A 226 -7.17 4.28 -8.68
CA ASN A 226 -8.42 3.65 -8.28
C ASN A 226 -8.86 4.11 -6.88
N ARG A 227 -7.96 4.07 -5.89
CA ARG A 227 -8.27 4.51 -4.53
C ARG A 227 -8.59 6.01 -4.47
N LEU A 228 -7.82 6.84 -5.17
CA LEU A 228 -8.10 8.28 -5.29
C LEU A 228 -9.50 8.52 -5.85
N ILE A 229 -9.86 7.92 -6.98
CA ILE A 229 -11.18 8.08 -7.60
C ILE A 229 -12.29 7.68 -6.63
N LYS A 230 -12.14 6.57 -5.91
CA LYS A 230 -13.15 6.06 -4.97
C LYS A 230 -13.32 6.92 -3.71
N SER A 231 -12.22 7.42 -3.15
CA SER A 231 -12.21 7.90 -1.76
C SER A 231 -11.71 9.33 -1.56
N ILE A 232 -11.19 10.02 -2.58
CA ILE A 232 -10.60 11.36 -2.40
C ILE A 232 -11.57 12.38 -1.81
N ASP A 233 -12.86 12.29 -2.14
CA ASP A 233 -13.89 13.20 -1.65
C ASP A 233 -14.01 13.18 -0.12
N LYS A 234 -13.65 12.06 0.55
CA LYS A 234 -13.64 11.95 2.01
C LYS A 234 -12.47 12.70 2.66
N TYR A 235 -11.43 13.01 1.89
CA TYR A 235 -10.19 13.61 2.37
C TYR A 235 -10.03 15.07 1.93
N ILE A 236 -10.83 15.53 0.97
CA ILE A 236 -10.90 16.93 0.55
C ILE A 236 -11.96 17.62 1.39
N GLU A 237 -11.51 18.53 2.25
CA GLU A 237 -12.37 19.33 3.10
C GLU A 237 -12.37 20.78 2.64
N HIS A 238 -13.54 21.42 2.67
CA HIS A 238 -13.63 22.88 2.53
C HIS A 238 -13.01 23.54 3.77
N TYR A 239 -12.02 24.41 3.58
CA TYR A 239 -11.31 25.03 4.70
C TYR A 239 -11.77 26.47 4.94
N LYS A 240 -11.60 27.35 3.94
CA LYS A 240 -11.98 28.76 4.02
C LYS A 240 -12.07 29.38 2.63
N ASP A 241 -13.07 30.22 2.39
CA ASP A 241 -13.27 30.90 1.10
C ASP A 241 -13.30 29.85 -0.03
N ASP A 242 -12.46 29.98 -1.07
CA ASP A 242 -12.33 28.97 -2.15
C ASP A 242 -11.13 28.02 -1.94
N ILE A 243 -10.71 27.83 -0.68
CA ILE A 243 -9.57 26.97 -0.31
C ILE A 243 -10.07 25.64 0.22
N PHE A 244 -9.60 24.58 -0.42
CA PHE A 244 -9.78 23.21 0.02
C PHE A 244 -8.50 22.70 0.70
N ASN A 245 -8.66 21.73 1.59
CA ASN A 245 -7.59 21.16 2.38
C ASN A 245 -7.63 19.63 2.33
N ILE A 246 -6.46 19.00 2.25
CA ILE A 246 -6.26 17.58 2.52
C ILE A 246 -5.32 17.45 3.71
N ASN A 247 -5.77 16.81 4.79
CA ASN A 247 -4.89 16.40 5.88
C ASN A 247 -4.30 15.00 5.59
N GLN A 248 -3.10 14.98 5.02
CA GLN A 248 -2.40 13.74 4.67
C GLN A 248 -2.15 12.83 5.89
N SER A 249 -2.03 13.40 7.10
CA SER A 249 -1.84 12.61 8.32
C SER A 249 -3.05 11.76 8.71
N LEU A 250 -4.25 12.07 8.18
CA LEU A 250 -5.45 11.26 8.39
C LEU A 250 -5.52 10.05 7.44
N ALA A 251 -4.76 10.07 6.34
CA ALA A 251 -4.64 8.93 5.46
C ALA A 251 -3.85 7.80 6.11
N LEU A 252 -4.15 6.58 5.66
CA LEU A 252 -3.51 5.36 6.06
C LEU A 252 -2.01 5.39 5.75
N GLN A 253 -1.18 4.84 6.62
CA GLN A 253 0.28 4.78 6.39
C GLN A 253 0.61 3.83 5.25
N ASP A 254 1.67 4.13 4.49
CA ASP A 254 2.03 3.38 3.27
C ASP A 254 2.26 1.88 3.47
N SER A 255 2.67 1.50 4.68
CA SER A 255 2.97 0.13 5.10
C SER A 255 2.11 -0.29 6.29
N ILE A 256 0.78 -0.16 6.15
CA ILE A 256 -0.11 -0.70 7.18
C ILE A 256 0.07 -2.21 7.27
N ASN A 257 0.30 -2.65 8.50
CA ASN A 257 0.26 -4.04 8.87
C ASN A 257 -1.06 -4.28 9.59
N ILE A 258 -1.87 -5.20 9.05
CA ILE A 258 -3.07 -5.67 9.71
C ILE A 258 -2.70 -6.81 10.66
N ALA A 259 -3.22 -6.74 11.88
CA ALA A 259 -3.30 -7.90 12.77
C ALA A 259 -4.77 -8.26 13.00
N LEU A 260 -5.05 -9.56 12.98
CA LEU A 260 -6.34 -10.14 13.36
C LEU A 260 -6.09 -11.07 14.54
N ALA A 261 -6.95 -11.04 15.55
CA ALA A 261 -6.92 -12.02 16.63
C ALA A 261 -8.27 -12.67 16.84
N THR A 262 -8.23 -13.95 17.19
CA THR A 262 -9.40 -14.71 17.62
C THR A 262 -9.24 -15.08 19.10
N PHE A 263 -10.23 -14.74 19.91
CA PHE A 263 -10.26 -15.06 21.34
C PHE A 263 -11.68 -15.08 21.89
N ASP A 264 -12.02 -16.11 22.67
CA ASP A 264 -13.36 -16.32 23.27
C ASP A 264 -14.49 -16.16 22.21
N ASN A 265 -14.30 -16.80 21.05
CA ASN A 265 -15.17 -16.76 19.86
C ASN A 265 -15.44 -15.35 19.30
N LYS A 266 -14.55 -14.40 19.55
CA LYS A 266 -14.62 -13.03 19.04
C LYS A 266 -13.38 -12.67 18.27
N GLU A 267 -13.53 -11.67 17.41
CA GLU A 267 -12.47 -11.14 16.58
C GLU A 267 -12.06 -9.74 16.98
N PHE A 268 -10.76 -9.50 16.87
CA PHE A 268 -10.12 -8.24 17.18
C PHE A 268 -9.22 -7.89 16.02
N LYS A 269 -9.50 -6.79 15.34
CA LYS A 269 -8.72 -6.31 14.21
C LYS A 269 -7.99 -5.04 14.61
N ALA A 270 -6.77 -4.85 14.12
CA ALA A 270 -6.05 -3.60 14.30
C ALA A 270 -5.14 -3.35 13.11
N ILE A 271 -4.94 -2.07 12.80
CA ILE A 271 -3.91 -1.62 11.87
C ILE A 271 -2.76 -0.96 12.62
N SER A 272 -1.55 -1.09 12.09
CA SER A 272 -0.41 -0.29 12.55
C SER A 272 -0.62 1.20 12.24
N GLY A 273 0.01 2.07 13.04
CA GLY A 273 -0.05 3.52 12.85
C GLY A 273 -1.08 4.21 13.75
N LYS A 274 -1.16 5.55 13.66
CA LYS A 274 -2.02 6.36 14.55
C LYS A 274 -3.48 6.42 14.09
N ASN A 275 -3.77 6.01 12.86
CA ASN A 275 -5.10 6.09 12.29
C ASN A 275 -6.02 5.11 13.04
N ASP A 276 -7.17 5.63 13.47
CA ASP A 276 -8.23 4.84 14.05
C ASP A 276 -9.26 4.53 12.96
N ILE A 277 -9.50 3.24 12.75
CA ILE A 277 -10.50 2.72 11.82
C ILE A 277 -11.71 2.30 12.65
N GLU A 278 -12.91 2.56 12.12
CA GLU A 278 -14.16 2.06 12.72
C GLU A 278 -14.10 0.54 12.88
N ASP A 279 -14.62 0.01 13.99
CA ASP A 279 -14.59 -1.42 14.36
C ASP A 279 -13.19 -2.06 14.56
N TYR A 280 -12.11 -1.27 14.53
CA TYR A 280 -10.75 -1.73 14.82
C TYR A 280 -10.31 -1.31 16.23
N CYS A 281 -9.40 -2.08 16.82
CA CYS A 281 -8.79 -1.76 18.10
C CYS A 281 -7.93 -0.50 17.96
N LYS A 282 -8.12 0.45 18.87
CA LYS A 282 -7.51 1.78 18.84
C LYS A 282 -6.28 1.86 19.72
N VAL A 283 -5.44 2.87 19.49
CA VAL A 283 -4.31 3.17 20.38
C VAL A 283 -4.86 3.55 21.76
N ILE A 284 -4.35 2.91 22.81
CA ILE A 284 -4.60 3.37 24.19
C ILE A 284 -3.51 4.40 24.56
N PRO A 285 -3.88 5.59 25.08
CA PRO A 285 -2.91 6.56 25.56
C PRO A 285 -1.89 5.94 26.52
N ILE A 286 -0.63 6.37 26.45
CA ILE A 286 0.48 5.76 27.20
C ILE A 286 0.18 5.71 28.71
N GLU A 287 -0.43 6.75 29.26
CA GLU A 287 -0.83 6.85 30.67
C GLU A 287 -1.85 5.79 31.11
N LYS A 288 -2.63 5.27 30.16
CA LYS A 288 -3.68 4.27 30.39
C LYS A 288 -3.30 2.87 29.88
N SER A 289 -2.18 2.76 29.16
CA SER A 289 -1.68 1.52 28.57
C SER A 289 -1.14 0.61 29.66
N ARG A 290 -1.57 -0.66 29.67
CA ARG A 290 -1.07 -1.65 30.62
C ARG A 290 0.28 -2.22 30.20
N PHE A 291 0.47 -2.44 28.90
CA PHE A 291 1.64 -3.11 28.36
C PHE A 291 2.67 -2.12 27.82
N LYS A 292 3.93 -2.29 28.21
CA LYS A 292 5.01 -1.40 27.81
C LYS A 292 5.58 -1.82 26.46
N SER A 293 5.58 -0.89 25.51
CA SER A 293 6.29 -1.03 24.24
C SER A 293 7.68 -0.38 24.31
N ARG A 294 8.56 -0.77 23.39
CA ARG A 294 9.95 -0.34 23.30
C ARG A 294 10.24 0.29 21.94
N LYS A 295 11.38 0.99 21.85
CA LYS A 295 11.90 1.52 20.59
C LYS A 295 12.43 0.37 19.73
N VAL A 296 12.06 0.35 18.47
CA VAL A 296 12.61 -0.60 17.48
C VAL A 296 12.82 0.12 16.15
N ASN A 297 14.00 -0.02 15.55
CA ASN A 297 14.26 0.57 14.24
C ASN A 297 13.75 -0.31 13.09
N LYS A 298 14.01 0.11 11.84
CA LYS A 298 13.58 -0.65 10.65
C LYS A 298 14.28 -2.00 10.50
N LEU A 299 15.49 -2.13 11.04
CA LEU A 299 16.28 -3.37 11.01
C LEU A 299 15.88 -4.36 12.13
N GLY A 300 14.99 -3.95 13.03
CA GLY A 300 14.54 -4.79 14.13
C GLY A 300 15.39 -4.64 15.39
N GLU A 301 16.32 -3.69 15.42
CA GLU A 301 17.16 -3.47 16.59
C GLU A 301 16.35 -2.83 17.71
N LEU A 302 16.31 -3.50 18.86
CA LEU A 302 15.61 -3.08 20.06
C LEU A 302 16.39 -1.98 20.81
N GLY A 303 15.66 -1.03 21.38
CA GLY A 303 16.21 0.08 22.17
C GLY A 303 16.59 1.32 21.36
N ILE A 304 16.48 1.28 20.03
CA ILE A 304 16.77 2.40 19.13
C ILE A 304 15.61 2.62 18.15
N GLY A 305 15.42 3.86 17.68
CA GLY A 305 14.34 4.22 16.76
C GLY A 305 13.08 4.70 17.47
N TYR A 306 11.91 4.35 16.92
CA TYR A 306 10.62 4.87 17.41
C TYR A 306 9.93 3.87 18.33
N ASN A 307 9.24 4.38 19.35
CA ASN A 307 8.45 3.55 20.25
C ASN A 307 7.24 2.96 19.51
N ARG A 308 7.10 1.64 19.58
CA ARG A 308 6.06 0.85 18.89
C ARG A 308 4.71 0.87 19.62
N VAL A 309 4.29 2.04 20.09
CA VAL A 309 3.01 2.24 20.80
C VAL A 309 1.80 2.04 19.89
N ASN A 310 1.98 2.21 18.58
CA ASN A 310 0.92 2.20 17.58
C ASN A 310 0.87 0.89 16.78
N ASP A 311 1.62 -0.13 17.18
CA ASP A 311 1.65 -1.43 16.50
C ASP A 311 0.36 -2.20 16.79
N SER A 312 -0.12 -2.95 15.79
CA SER A 312 -1.46 -3.55 15.79
C SER A 312 -1.61 -4.62 16.87
N GLU A 313 -0.58 -5.42 17.13
CA GLU A 313 -0.57 -6.45 18.18
C GLU A 313 -0.77 -5.83 19.55
N LYS A 314 -0.12 -4.70 19.82
CA LYS A 314 -0.29 -3.98 21.09
C LYS A 314 -1.72 -3.49 21.27
N LYS A 315 -2.31 -2.86 20.25
CA LYS A 315 -3.69 -2.36 20.31
C LYS A 315 -4.68 -3.48 20.63
N ILE A 316 -4.51 -4.64 20.00
CA ILE A 316 -5.36 -5.81 20.24
C ILE A 316 -5.22 -6.31 21.68
N LEU A 317 -4.00 -6.53 22.16
CA LEU A 317 -3.76 -7.09 23.50
C LEU A 317 -4.26 -6.16 24.60
N GLU A 318 -4.10 -4.84 24.43
CA GLU A 318 -4.68 -3.83 25.32
C GLU A 318 -6.21 -3.87 25.35
N GLU A 319 -6.88 -4.00 24.19
CA GLU A 319 -8.34 -4.08 24.13
C GLU A 319 -8.86 -5.40 24.75
N ILE A 320 -8.17 -6.52 24.51
CA ILE A 320 -8.50 -7.80 25.17
C ILE A 320 -8.33 -7.68 26.68
N HIS A 321 -7.21 -7.14 27.17
CA HIS A 321 -6.96 -6.89 28.58
C HIS A 321 -8.10 -6.06 29.21
N LYS A 322 -8.47 -4.95 28.57
CA LYS A 322 -9.56 -4.08 29.00
C LYS A 322 -10.90 -4.82 29.07
N LYS A 323 -11.22 -5.67 28.10
CA LYS A 323 -12.47 -6.45 28.11
C LYS A 323 -12.45 -7.57 29.15
N ILE A 324 -11.30 -8.20 29.44
CA ILE A 324 -11.14 -9.14 30.55
C ILE A 324 -11.36 -8.43 31.89
N LYS A 325 -10.76 -7.25 32.10
CA LYS A 325 -10.95 -6.46 33.33
C LYS A 325 -12.42 -6.07 33.55
N LYS A 326 -13.16 -5.82 32.47
CA LYS A 326 -14.61 -5.56 32.51
C LYS A 326 -15.47 -6.82 32.61
N LYS A 327 -14.87 -8.01 32.73
CA LYS A 327 -15.56 -9.32 32.74
C LYS A 327 -16.42 -9.60 31.50
N ILE A 328 -16.09 -8.98 30.37
CA ILE A 328 -16.74 -9.19 29.06
C ILE A 328 -16.13 -10.39 28.34
N LEU A 329 -14.86 -10.69 28.63
CA LEU A 329 -14.12 -11.85 28.14
C LEU A 329 -13.62 -12.66 29.34
N LYS A 330 -13.45 -13.96 29.11
CA LYS A 330 -12.77 -14.85 30.06
C LYS A 330 -11.27 -14.58 30.06
N ASP A 331 -10.63 -14.83 31.20
CA ASP A 331 -9.18 -14.77 31.39
C ASP A 331 -8.47 -16.11 31.12
N ARG A 332 -9.11 -16.99 30.32
CA ARG A 332 -8.63 -18.32 29.95
C ARG A 332 -9.04 -18.69 28.54
N GLY A 333 -8.29 -19.60 27.92
CA GLY A 333 -8.60 -20.15 26.60
C GLY A 333 -7.43 -20.06 25.62
N LYS A 334 -7.74 -19.99 24.32
CA LYS A 334 -6.73 -19.85 23.26
C LYS A 334 -6.92 -18.52 22.55
N LEU A 335 -5.85 -17.72 22.53
CA LEU A 335 -5.73 -16.49 21.75
C LEU A 335 -4.82 -16.78 20.56
N THR A 336 -5.31 -16.59 19.34
CA THR A 336 -4.48 -16.71 18.13
C THR A 336 -4.43 -15.37 17.41
N LEU A 337 -3.22 -14.83 17.27
CA LEU A 337 -2.88 -13.64 16.51
C LEU A 337 -2.42 -14.03 15.11
N TYR A 338 -2.90 -13.33 14.10
CA TYR A 338 -2.59 -13.49 12.69
C TYR A 338 -2.01 -12.19 12.16
N THR A 339 -0.82 -12.27 11.58
CA THR A 339 -0.12 -11.12 11.01
C THR A 339 0.55 -11.50 9.70
N LYS A 340 0.66 -10.57 8.75
CA LYS A 340 1.40 -10.81 7.50
C LYS A 340 2.90 -10.93 7.75
N TRP A 341 3.39 -10.11 8.65
CA TRP A 341 4.79 -10.04 9.08
C TRP A 341 4.93 -10.57 10.49
N GLU A 342 6.07 -11.19 10.76
CA GLU A 342 6.48 -11.51 12.11
C GLU A 342 6.44 -10.25 13.00
N PRO A 343 5.85 -10.35 14.22
CA PRO A 343 5.86 -9.25 15.17
C PRO A 343 7.27 -8.72 15.41
N CYS A 344 7.40 -7.40 15.53
CA CYS A 344 8.70 -6.82 15.88
C CYS A 344 9.10 -7.22 17.32
N PRO A 345 10.39 -7.09 17.71
CA PRO A 345 10.83 -7.40 19.07
C PRO A 345 10.05 -6.69 20.18
N SER A 346 9.61 -5.44 19.96
CA SER A 346 8.74 -4.76 20.93
C SER A 346 7.37 -5.41 21.05
N CYS A 347 6.79 -5.94 19.97
CA CYS A 347 5.50 -6.62 20.02
C CYS A 347 5.62 -7.96 20.74
N TYR A 348 6.71 -8.72 20.54
CA TYR A 348 6.97 -9.93 21.35
C TYR A 348 7.13 -9.61 22.83
N PHE A 349 7.76 -8.49 23.18
CA PHE A 349 7.83 -8.06 24.58
C PHE A 349 6.45 -7.67 25.17
N VAL A 350 5.54 -7.14 24.35
CA VAL A 350 4.16 -6.90 24.78
C VAL A 350 3.41 -8.22 24.96
N ILE A 351 3.60 -9.17 24.05
CA ILE A 351 3.02 -10.52 24.13
C ILE A 351 3.51 -11.24 25.39
N SER A 352 4.80 -11.14 25.74
CA SER A 352 5.33 -11.78 26.95
C SER A 352 4.68 -11.23 28.23
N GLN A 353 4.52 -9.90 28.33
CA GLN A 353 3.82 -9.26 29.44
C GLN A 353 2.35 -9.69 29.53
N PHE A 354 1.67 -9.88 28.39
CA PHE A 354 0.30 -10.37 28.35
C PHE A 354 0.22 -11.81 28.84
N SER A 355 1.09 -12.71 28.34
CA SER A 355 1.12 -14.12 28.73
C SER A 355 1.45 -14.32 30.20
N GLU A 356 2.36 -13.52 30.76
CA GLU A 356 2.67 -13.54 32.20
C GLU A 356 1.48 -13.12 33.06
N MET A 357 0.72 -12.11 32.60
CA MET A 357 -0.45 -11.60 33.32
C MET A 357 -1.66 -12.53 33.23
N TYR A 358 -1.77 -13.29 32.14
CA TYR A 358 -2.87 -14.20 31.86
C TYR A 358 -2.37 -15.61 31.57
N PRO A 359 -1.84 -16.33 32.58
CA PRO A 359 -1.19 -17.63 32.38
C PRO A 359 -2.14 -18.73 31.88
N ASN A 360 -3.46 -18.53 32.04
CA ASN A 360 -4.48 -19.47 31.56
C ASN A 360 -4.90 -19.22 30.10
N ILE A 361 -4.34 -18.20 29.44
CA ILE A 361 -4.53 -17.94 28.01
C ILE A 361 -3.33 -18.48 27.24
N ASN A 362 -3.56 -19.51 26.43
CA ASN A 362 -2.57 -20.00 25.47
C ASN A 362 -2.49 -19.04 24.28
N VAL A 363 -1.36 -18.35 24.11
CA VAL A 363 -1.14 -17.38 23.03
C VAL A 363 -0.37 -18.03 21.89
N GLU A 364 -0.91 -17.94 20.68
CA GLU A 364 -0.24 -18.31 19.43
C GLU A 364 -0.15 -17.10 18.50
N VAL A 365 0.97 -16.94 17.81
CA VAL A 365 1.18 -15.90 16.81
C VAL A 365 1.55 -16.56 15.48
N LYS A 366 0.71 -16.38 14.47
CA LYS A 366 0.85 -16.96 13.14
C LYS A 366 1.20 -15.89 12.12
N TYR A 367 2.32 -16.07 11.41
CA TYR A 367 2.79 -15.13 10.40
C TYR A 367 3.33 -15.78 9.12
N ASN A 368 3.41 -14.98 8.05
CA ASN A 368 3.89 -15.42 6.73
C ASN A 368 5.37 -15.08 6.50
N LYS A 369 5.75 -13.81 6.64
CA LYS A 369 7.11 -13.30 6.36
C LYS A 369 7.87 -12.99 7.63
N LYS A 370 9.20 -13.16 7.63
CA LYS A 370 10.02 -12.78 8.79
C LYS A 370 10.20 -11.27 8.85
N TYR A 371 10.46 -10.76 10.04
CA TYR A 371 10.68 -9.32 10.23
C TYR A 371 11.98 -8.90 9.53
N GLY A 372 11.89 -7.96 8.59
CA GLY A 372 13.05 -7.38 7.89
C GLY A 372 13.46 -8.07 6.58
N GLU A 373 12.74 -9.11 6.14
CA GLU A 373 12.77 -9.60 4.75
C GLU A 373 12.08 -8.60 3.80
#